data_AF-A0A365U4Z1-F1
#
_entry.id   AF-A0A365U4Z1-F1
#
_cell.length_a   1.000
_cell.length_b   1.000
_cell.length_c   1.000
_cell.angle_alpha   90.00
_cell.angle_beta   90.00
_cell.angle_gamma   90.00
#
_symmetry.space_group_name_H-M   'P 1'
#
loop_
_entity.id
_entity.type
_entity.pdbx_description
1 polymer ?
#
loop_
_entity_poly.entity_id
_entity_poly.type
_entity_poly.pdbx_seq_one_letter_code
_entity_poly.pdbx_strand_id
1 'polypeptide(L)'
;MSGRVIRIERVSPREGVVEEPDFTSKGYRLGDPAHGNAKHHAEHTVYVKTLDEAAELIEKGFSLWMGAKGKRASLISPQSLRIFRDGNTKKA
;
A
#
# COMPACT_ATOMS: atom_id res chain seq x y z
N MET A 1 0.84 -13.20 15.22
CA MET A 1 0.96 -13.33 13.76
C MET A 1 -0.40 -13.02 13.16
N SER A 2 -0.54 -11.83 12.59
CA SER A 2 -1.71 -11.46 11.80
C SER A 2 -1.76 -12.33 10.54
N GLY A 3 -2.93 -12.80 10.11
CA GLY A 3 -3.07 -13.67 8.93
C GLY A 3 -2.50 -13.04 7.65
N ARG A 4 -2.28 -13.86 6.61
CA ARG A 4 -1.73 -13.44 5.31
C ARG A 4 -2.51 -12.26 4.74
N VAL A 5 -1.80 -11.23 4.28
CA VAL A 5 -2.42 -10.07 3.63
C VAL A 5 -2.87 -10.46 2.23
N ILE A 6 -4.17 -10.32 1.99
CA ILE A 6 -4.81 -10.65 0.71
C ILE A 6 -5.09 -9.42 -0.15
N ARG A 7 -5.26 -8.25 0.49
CA ARG A 7 -5.55 -7.00 -0.21
C ARG A 7 -5.18 -5.79 0.64
N ILE A 8 -4.81 -4.71 -0.02
CA ILE A 8 -4.69 -3.38 0.58
C ILE A 8 -5.52 -2.43 -0.27
N GLU A 9 -6.41 -1.67 0.37
CA GLU A 9 -7.30 -0.73 -0.30
C GLU A 9 -7.16 0.67 0.29
N ARG A 10 -7.56 1.69 -0.47
CA ARG A 10 -7.74 3.04 0.03
C ARG A 10 -9.10 3.16 0.73
N VAL A 11 -9.14 3.73 1.92
CA VAL A 11 -10.38 3.92 2.72
C VAL A 11 -11.41 4.77 1.97
N SER A 12 -10.96 5.80 1.27
CA SER A 12 -11.78 6.65 0.41
C SER A 12 -11.26 6.56 -1.03
N PRO A 13 -11.68 5.55 -1.80
CA PRO A 13 -11.24 5.39 -3.18
C PRO A 13 -11.79 6.52 -4.05
N ARG A 14 -11.09 6.84 -5.14
CA ARG A 14 -11.60 7.77 -6.16
C ARG A 14 -12.86 7.20 -6.80
N GLU A 15 -13.87 8.05 -6.99
CA GLU A 15 -15.16 7.66 -7.54
C GLU A 15 -15.01 6.97 -8.92
N GLY A 16 -15.70 5.84 -9.08
CA GLY A 16 -15.72 5.07 -10.32
C GLY A 16 -14.40 4.34 -10.68
N VAL A 17 -13.40 4.27 -9.79
CA VAL A 17 -12.16 3.53 -10.07
C VAL A 17 -11.76 2.60 -8.94
N VAL A 18 -11.30 1.40 -9.31
CA VAL A 18 -10.64 0.48 -8.39
C VAL A 18 -9.15 0.84 -8.36
N GLU A 19 -8.68 1.27 -7.20
CA GLU A 19 -7.26 1.50 -6.93
C GLU A 19 -6.63 0.22 -6.37
N GLU A 20 -5.45 -0.14 -6.86
CA GLU A 20 -4.66 -1.28 -6.42
C GLU A 20 -3.22 -0.84 -6.07
N PRO A 21 -2.52 -1.56 -5.19
CA PRO A 21 -1.11 -1.30 -4.93
C PRO A 21 -0.28 -1.32 -6.23
N ASP A 22 0.52 -0.27 -6.44
CA ASP A 22 1.36 -0.11 -7.61
C ASP A 22 2.49 -1.14 -7.59
N PHE A 23 2.34 -2.22 -8.36
CA PHE A 23 3.32 -3.29 -8.49
C PHE A 23 4.16 -3.10 -9.75
N THR A 24 5.45 -2.83 -9.54
CA THR A 24 6.43 -2.61 -10.62
C THR A 24 7.32 -3.84 -10.82
N SER A 25 8.22 -3.82 -11.80
CA SER A 25 9.24 -4.86 -11.95
C SER A 25 10.13 -5.03 -10.70
N LYS A 26 10.27 -3.97 -9.89
CA LYS A 26 11.00 -4.00 -8.62
C LYS A 26 10.15 -4.48 -7.43
N GLY A 27 8.82 -4.45 -7.54
CA GLY A 27 7.88 -4.83 -6.49
C GLY A 27 6.86 -3.74 -6.18
N TYR A 28 6.14 -3.89 -5.06
CA TYR A 28 5.26 -2.88 -4.50
C TYR A 28 6.07 -1.69 -4.03
N ARG A 29 5.54 -0.50 -4.31
CA ARG A 29 6.26 0.75 -4.16
C ARG A 29 5.77 1.51 -2.94
N LEU A 30 6.67 1.84 -2.02
CA LEU A 30 6.39 2.57 -0.79
C LEU A 30 7.24 3.84 -0.67
N GLY A 31 6.72 4.82 0.07
CA GLY A 31 7.44 6.03 0.47
C GLY A 31 7.81 5.98 1.95
N ASP A 32 9.11 6.15 2.23
CA ASP A 32 9.67 6.12 3.58
C ASP A 32 9.42 7.45 4.32
N PRO A 33 8.76 7.42 5.50
CA PRO A 33 8.49 8.62 6.28
C PRO A 33 9.77 9.30 6.79
N ALA A 34 10.91 8.59 6.91
CA ALA A 34 12.18 9.14 7.36
C ALA A 34 12.69 10.28 6.46
N HIS A 35 12.25 10.33 5.20
CA HIS A 35 12.62 11.38 4.24
C HIS A 35 11.63 12.55 4.20
N GLY A 36 10.63 12.61 5.10
CA GLY A 36 9.73 13.75 5.25
C GLY A 36 9.01 14.13 3.96
N ASN A 37 9.26 15.35 3.45
CA ASN A 37 8.66 15.85 2.20
C ASN A 37 9.31 15.27 0.94
N ALA A 38 10.52 14.70 1.02
CA ALA A 38 11.23 14.09 -0.10
C ALA A 38 10.86 12.62 -0.34
N LYS A 39 10.01 12.02 0.50
CA LYS A 39 9.59 10.60 0.41
C LYS A 39 8.92 10.21 -0.91
N HIS A 40 8.54 11.17 -1.73
CA HIS A 40 7.94 10.97 -3.05
C HIS A 40 8.99 10.87 -4.18
N HIS A 41 10.26 11.17 -3.90
CA HIS A 41 11.36 11.06 -4.86
C HIS A 41 11.66 9.59 -5.17
N ALA A 42 12.05 9.33 -6.42
CA ALA A 42 12.36 7.99 -6.88
C ALA A 42 13.52 7.34 -6.10
N GLU A 43 14.47 8.14 -5.62
CA GLU A 43 15.65 7.69 -4.86
C GLU A 43 15.32 7.19 -3.44
N HIS A 44 14.22 7.66 -2.85
CA HIS A 44 13.75 7.31 -1.51
C HIS A 44 12.60 6.29 -1.52
N THR A 45 12.34 5.73 -2.70
CA THR A 45 11.28 4.76 -2.90
C THR A 45 11.75 3.38 -2.42
N VAL A 46 11.00 2.79 -1.51
CA VAL A 46 11.23 1.43 -1.01
C VAL A 46 10.41 0.44 -1.84
N TYR A 47 11.02 -0.68 -2.21
CA TYR A 47 10.37 -1.74 -2.95
C TYR A 47 10.32 -3.03 -2.14
N VAL A 48 9.14 -3.66 -2.08
CA VAL A 48 8.91 -4.95 -1.43
C VAL A 48 8.22 -5.91 -2.38
N LYS A 49 8.38 -7.22 -2.17
CA LYS A 49 7.88 -8.24 -3.11
C LYS A 49 6.48 -8.71 -2.77
N THR A 50 6.07 -8.60 -1.51
CA THR A 50 4.81 -9.16 -1.02
C THR A 50 3.91 -8.11 -0.38
N LEU A 51 2.60 -8.39 -0.35
CA LEU A 51 1.64 -7.56 0.37
C LEU A 51 1.85 -7.63 1.88
N ASP A 52 2.37 -8.74 2.40
CA ASP A 52 2.72 -8.89 3.81
C ASP A 52 3.82 -7.89 4.21
N GLU A 53 4.92 -7.85 3.44
CA GLU A 53 6.00 -6.87 3.65
C GLU A 53 5.49 -5.42 3.51
N ALA A 54 4.63 -5.17 2.51
CA ALA A 54 4.03 -3.84 2.33
C ALA A 54 3.18 -3.44 3.55
N ALA A 55 2.39 -4.36 4.08
CA ALA A 55 1.57 -4.13 5.26
C ALA A 55 2.41 -3.84 6.51
N GLU A 56 3.50 -4.59 6.74
CA GLU A 56 4.42 -4.33 7.84
C GLU A 56 5.02 -2.92 7.78
N LEU A 57 5.39 -2.47 6.58
CA LEU A 57 5.90 -1.12 6.38
C LEU A 57 4.81 -0.06 6.57
N ILE A 58 3.60 -0.29 6.09
CA ILE A 58 2.45 0.61 6.31
C ILE A 58 2.17 0.79 7.80
N GLU A 59 2.22 -0.30 8.58
CA GLU A 59 2.07 -0.27 10.04
C GLU A 59 3.20 0.51 10.73
N LYS A 60 4.40 0.56 10.12
CA LYS A 60 5.52 1.41 10.54
C LYS A 60 5.42 2.86 10.05
N GLY A 61 4.35 3.22 9.34
CA GLY A 61 4.10 4.59 8.87
C GLY A 61 4.49 4.86 7.42
N PHE A 62 4.86 3.84 6.65
CA PHE A 62 5.17 3.99 5.23
C PHE A 62 3.91 4.27 4.43
N SER A 63 4.04 5.14 3.43
CA SER A 63 2.96 5.43 2.49
C SER A 63 3.03 4.45 1.32
N LEU A 64 1.90 4.03 0.75
CA LEU A 64 1.85 3.08 -0.36
C LEU A 64 1.45 3.81 -1.66
N TRP A 65 2.13 3.51 -2.76
CA TRP A 65 1.68 3.96 -4.06
C TRP A 65 0.51 3.11 -4.53
N MET A 66 -0.61 3.77 -4.84
CA MET A 66 -1.81 3.14 -5.37
C MET A 66 -2.08 3.68 -6.78
N GLY A 67 -2.38 2.77 -7.71
CA GLY A 67 -2.68 3.07 -9.10
C GLY A 67 -4.05 2.55 -9.50
N ALA A 68 -4.64 3.15 -10.55
CA ALA A 68 -5.83 2.63 -11.20
C ALA A 68 -5.59 2.60 -12.70
N LYS A 69 -6.23 1.67 -13.43
CA LYS A 69 -6.09 1.57 -14.88
C LYS A 69 -6.41 2.92 -15.54
N GLY A 70 -5.46 3.44 -16.31
CA GLY A 70 -5.60 4.73 -17.01
C GLY A 70 -5.42 5.98 -16.13
N LYS A 71 -5.03 5.85 -14.86
CA LYS A 71 -4.73 6.98 -13.96
C LYS A 71 -3.31 6.89 -13.41
N ARG A 72 -2.68 8.05 -13.17
CA ARG A 72 -1.36 8.11 -12.53
C ARG A 72 -1.44 7.63 -11.07
N ALA A 73 -0.49 6.77 -10.69
CA ALA A 73 -0.35 6.31 -9.32
C ALA A 73 -0.11 7.49 -8.36
N SER A 74 -0.68 7.40 -7.16
CA SER A 74 -0.59 8.43 -6.11
C SER A 74 -0.06 7.81 -4.83
N LEU A 75 0.73 8.57 -4.08
CA LEU A 75 1.20 8.12 -2.76
C LEU A 75 0.10 8.34 -1.73
N ILE A 76 -0.36 7.26 -1.11
CA ILE A 76 -1.45 7.26 -0.14
C ILE A 76 -0.88 7.10 1.27
N SER A 77 -1.31 7.96 2.20
CA SER A 77 -0.86 7.90 3.59
C SER A 77 -1.31 6.59 4.25
N PRO A 78 -0.52 6.04 5.20
CA PRO A 78 -0.87 4.80 5.90
C PRO A 78 -2.25 4.86 6.57
N GLN A 79 -2.62 6.04 7.11
CA GLN A 79 -3.91 6.28 7.75
C GLN A 79 -5.11 6.22 6.78
N SER A 80 -4.87 6.39 5.49
CA SER A 80 -5.87 6.31 4.43
C SER A 80 -5.92 4.93 3.76
N LEU A 81 -5.21 3.94 4.29
CA LEU A 81 -5.17 2.57 3.78
C LEU A 81 -5.88 1.60 4.74
N ARG A 82 -6.47 0.56 4.17
CA ARG A 82 -7.07 -0.57 4.89
C ARG A 82 -6.42 -1.86 4.42
N ILE A 83 -5.89 -2.63 5.37
CA ILE A 83 -5.22 -3.91 5.12
C ILE A 83 -6.22 -5.04 5.40
N PHE A 84 -6.49 -5.85 4.38
CA PHE A 84 -7.31 -7.05 4.49
C PHE A 84 -6.41 -8.25 4.65
N ARG A 85 -6.66 -9.00 5.71
CA ARG A 85 -5.94 -10.23 6.03
C ARG A 85 -6.91 -11.39 5.91
N ASP A 86 -6.41 -12.51 5.42
CA ASP A 86 -7.07 -13.80 5.50
C ASP A 86 -7.07 -14.23 6.98
N GLY A 87 -7.96 -13.60 7.75
CA GLY A 87 -8.41 -14.15 9.00
C GLY A 87 -9.45 -15.18 8.62
N ASN A 88 -9.21 -16.44 8.97
CA ASN A 88 -10.24 -17.45 9.01
C ASN A 88 -11.37 -16.95 9.94
N THR A 89 -12.28 -16.13 9.41
CA THR A 89 -13.54 -15.81 10.04
C THR A 89 -14.37 -17.07 9.96
N LYS A 90 -14.13 -17.98 10.91
CA LYS A 90 -15.22 -18.80 11.41
C LYS A 90 -16.30 -17.82 11.84
N LYS A 91 -17.36 -17.73 11.03
CA LYS A 91 -18.66 -17.23 11.45
C LYS A 91 -18.98 -17.88 12.79
N ALA A 92 -19.15 -17.07 13.82
CA ALA A 92 -19.93 -17.43 14.99
C ALA A 92 -21.37 -16.97 14.73
#